data_AF-A0A7D6ER71-F1
#
_entry.id   AF-A0A7D6ER71-F1
#
_cell.length_a   1.000
_cell.length_b   1.000
_cell.length_c   1.000
_cell.angle_alpha   90.00
_cell.angle_beta   90.00
_cell.angle_gamma   90.00
#
_symmetry.space_group_name_H-M   'P 1'
#
loop_
_entity.id
_entity.type
_entity.pdbx_description
1 polymer ?
#
loop_
_entity_poly.entity_id
_entity_poly.type
_entity_poly.pdbx_seq_one_letter_code
_entity_poly.pdbx_strand_id
1 'polypeptide(L)' 'MIILIIRFAKFNFRKGSTMGACTCTYTRDEEKNCDGTHKVVKAVKAELAEKLEANGFPHAAEYVKNN' A
#
# COMPACT_ATOMS: atom_id res chain seq x y z
N MET A 1 6.14 -29.78 25.35
CA MET A 1 4.96 -29.53 24.49
C MET A 1 4.35 -28.13 24.68
N ILE A 2 4.39 -27.55 25.89
CA ILE A 2 3.91 -26.16 26.15
C ILE A 2 4.66 -25.07 25.35
N ILE A 3 5.97 -25.22 25.13
CA ILE A 3 6.80 -24.23 24.38
C ILE A 3 6.35 -24.09 22.91
N LEU A 4 5.85 -25.15 22.27
CA LEU A 4 5.34 -25.09 20.89
C LEU A 4 4.05 -24.26 20.78
N ILE A 5 3.18 -24.33 21.81
CA ILE A 5 1.88 -23.66 21.84
C ILE A 5 2.06 -22.14 21.96
N ILE A 6 3.01 -21.70 22.78
CA ILE A 6 3.34 -20.28 22.97
C ILE A 6 3.87 -19.66 21.66
N ARG A 7 4.64 -20.43 20.88
CA ARG A 7 5.23 -19.99 19.59
C ARG A 7 4.17 -19.87 18.48
N PHE A 8 3.14 -20.72 18.51
CA PHE A 8 2.00 -20.65 17.59
C PHE A 8 1.05 -19.47 17.91
N ALA A 9 0.83 -19.17 19.20
CA ALA A 9 0.02 -18.02 19.62
C ALA A 9 0.64 -16.67 19.25
N LYS A 10 1.98 -16.55 19.30
CA LYS A 10 2.67 -15.29 18.94
C LYS A 10 2.70 -15.01 17.43
N PHE A 11 2.47 -16.03 16.59
CA PHE A 11 2.42 -15.89 15.12
C PHE A 11 1.12 -15.21 14.64
N ASN A 12 0.00 -15.40 15.34
CA ASN A 12 -1.31 -14.91 14.92
C ASN A 12 -1.64 -13.48 15.43
N PHE A 13 -0.74 -12.85 16.21
CA PHE A 13 -0.94 -11.51 16.76
C PHE A 13 -0.23 -10.41 15.93
N ARG A 14 -0.22 -10.52 14.59
CA ARG A 14 0.29 -9.46 13.70
C ARG A 14 -0.76 -9.04 12.69
N LYS A 15 -1.83 -8.42 13.18
CA LYS A 15 -2.59 -7.43 12.42
C LYS A 15 -3.41 -6.56 13.39
N GLY A 16 -2.77 -6.10 14.45
CA GLY A 16 -3.19 -4.86 15.07
C GLY A 16 -2.93 -3.77 14.04
N SER A 17 -4.00 -3.30 13.40
CA SER A 17 -4.00 -2.07 12.61
C SER A 17 -3.67 -0.93 13.56
N THR A 18 -2.39 -0.74 13.89
CA THR A 18 -1.95 0.61 14.14
C THR A 18 -2.34 1.34 12.86
N MET A 19 -3.28 2.28 12.95
CA MET A 19 -3.56 3.23 11.89
C MET A 19 -2.34 4.15 11.83
N GLY A 20 -1.19 3.56 11.47
CA GLY A 20 0.07 4.27 11.36
C GLY A 20 -0.10 5.32 10.28
N ALA A 21 0.72 6.36 10.37
CA ALA A 21 0.76 7.40 9.36
C ALA A 21 0.83 6.76 7.96
N CYS A 22 -0.09 7.14 7.05
CA CYS A 22 -0.13 6.55 5.72
C CYS A 22 1.20 6.82 5.03
N THR A 23 1.93 5.75 4.68
CA THR A 23 3.12 5.84 3.84
C THR A 23 2.79 6.24 2.41
N CYS A 24 1.50 6.22 2.06
CA CYS A 24 1.02 6.62 0.75
C CYS A 24 1.10 8.12 0.48
N THR A 25 1.36 8.97 1.50
CA THR A 25 1.46 10.45 1.41
C THR A 25 0.27 11.21 0.81
N TYR A 26 -0.76 10.51 0.32
CA TYR A 26 -1.98 11.07 -0.29
C TYR A 26 -3.19 11.10 0.66
N THR A 27 -3.01 10.82 1.95
CA THR A 27 -4.10 10.98 2.94
C THR A 27 -4.44 12.45 3.11
N ARG A 28 -5.73 12.75 3.28
CA ARG A 28 -6.24 14.12 3.45
C ARG A 28 -6.31 14.54 4.91
N ASP A 29 -6.07 13.61 5.83
CA ASP A 29 -6.06 13.83 7.27
C ASP A 29 -4.75 14.55 7.68
N GLU A 30 -4.86 15.59 8.51
CA GLU A 30 -3.72 16.35 9.05
C GLU A 30 -2.82 15.48 9.94
N GLU A 31 -3.40 14.53 10.67
CA GLU A 31 -2.71 13.54 11.51
C GLU A 31 -2.09 12.42 10.65
N LYS A 32 -2.30 12.46 9.33
CA LYS A 32 -1.85 11.49 8.35
C LYS A 32 -2.33 10.06 8.61
N ASN A 33 -3.46 9.90 9.29
CA ASN A 33 -4.07 8.60 9.51
C ASN A 33 -4.39 7.91 8.16
N CYS A 34 -4.26 6.59 8.12
CA CYS A 34 -4.59 5.81 6.94
C CYS A 34 -6.12 5.79 6.71
N ASP A 35 -6.59 6.54 5.72
CA ASP A 35 -8.02 6.63 5.35
C ASP A 35 -8.44 5.64 4.25
N GLY A 36 -7.52 4.81 3.78
CA GLY A 36 -7.73 3.89 2.66
C GLY A 36 -7.41 4.46 1.28
N THR A 37 -6.96 5.72 1.18
CA THR A 37 -6.60 6.38 -0.11
C THR A 37 -5.51 5.63 -0.88
N HIS A 38 -4.66 4.85 -0.20
CA HIS A 38 -3.67 3.98 -0.84
C HIS A 38 -4.28 3.00 -1.86
N LYS A 39 -5.54 2.58 -1.69
CA LYS A 39 -6.24 1.72 -2.66
C LYS A 39 -6.56 2.48 -3.96
N VAL A 40 -7.00 3.72 -3.82
CA VAL A 40 -7.33 4.61 -4.94
C VAL A 40 -6.05 4.96 -5.70
N VAL A 41 -4.99 5.34 -4.98
CA VAL A 41 -3.67 5.64 -5.59
C VAL A 41 -3.15 4.46 -6.40
N LYS A 42 -3.31 3.23 -5.90
CA LYS A 42 -2.92 2.02 -6.64
C LYS A 42 -3.73 1.83 -7.93
N ALA A 43 -5.05 2.04 -7.87
CA ALA A 43 -5.90 1.95 -9.06
C ALA A 43 -5.54 3.02 -10.11
N VAL A 44 -5.37 4.27 -9.67
CA VAL A 44 -4.99 5.39 -10.55
C VAL A 44 -3.63 5.15 -11.20
N LYS A 45 -2.64 4.62 -10.47
CA LYS A 45 -1.32 4.28 -11.03
C LYS A 45 -1.41 3.21 -12.12
N ALA A 46 -2.26 2.19 -11.93
CA ALA A 46 -2.48 1.17 -12.95
C ALA A 46 -3.12 1.77 -14.21
N GLU A 47 -4.19 2.54 -14.07
CA GLU A 47 -4.84 3.22 -15.20
C GLU A 47 -3.91 4.22 -15.90
N LEU A 48 -3.09 4.93 -15.14
CA LEU A 48 -2.14 5.89 -15.68
C LEU A 48 -1.02 5.19 -16.46
N ALA A 49 -0.51 4.05 -15.97
CA ALA A 49 0.48 3.27 -16.68
C ALA A 49 -0.05 2.74 -18.03
N GLU A 50 -1.29 2.23 -18.07
CA GLU A 50 -1.95 1.81 -19.32
C GLU A 50 -2.09 2.97 -20.31
N LYS A 51 -2.50 4.15 -19.82
CA LYS A 51 -2.59 5.36 -20.65
C LYS A 51 -1.22 5.84 -21.13
N LEU A 52 -0.18 5.75 -20.31
CA LEU A 52 1.19 6.15 -20.69
C LEU A 52 1.80 5.22 -21.73
N GLU A 53 1.54 3.90 -21.63
CA GLU A 53 1.92 2.93 -22.66
C GLU A 53 1.20 3.21 -23.99
N ALA A 54 -0.11 3.50 -23.93
CA ALA A 54 -0.89 3.83 -25.13
C ALA A 54 -0.46 5.14 -25.80
N ASN A 55 0.02 6.12 -25.04
CA ASN A 55 0.53 7.40 -25.57
C ASN A 55 2.00 7.34 -25.99
N GLY A 56 2.66 6.18 -25.94
CA GLY A 56 4.03 6.00 -26.40
C GLY A 56 5.11 6.49 -25.43
N PHE A 57 4.80 6.58 -24.12
CA PHE A 57 5.76 6.93 -23.06
C PHE A 57 6.10 5.71 -22.19
N PRO A 58 6.86 4.71 -22.71
CA PRO A 58 7.16 3.47 -21.99
C PRO A 58 7.94 3.71 -20.69
N HIS A 59 8.85 4.70 -20.70
CA HIS A 59 9.67 5.04 -19.54
C HIS A 59 8.86 5.68 -18.40
N ALA A 60 7.77 6.38 -18.72
CA ALA A 60 6.87 6.98 -17.74
C ALA A 60 5.91 5.93 -17.15
N ALA A 61 5.43 4.99 -17.97
CA ALA A 61 4.61 3.88 -17.48
C ALA A 61 5.36 3.00 -16.48
N GLU A 62 6.63 2.71 -16.74
CA GLU A 62 7.48 1.95 -15.82
C GLU A 62 7.73 2.71 -14.50
N TYR A 63 7.96 4.03 -14.58
CA TYR A 63 8.13 4.87 -13.41
C TYR A 63 6.89 4.86 -12.49
N VAL A 64 5.69 4.90 -13.08
CA VAL A 64 4.40 4.90 -12.36
C VAL A 64 4.06 3.54 -11.74
N LYS A 65 4.57 2.43 -12.30
CA LYS A 65 4.40 1.09 -11.70
C LYS A 65 5.30 0.88 -10.48
N ASN A 66 6.48 1.50 -10.47
CA ASN A 66 7.54 1.24 -9.50
C ASN A 66 7.61 2.25 -8.34
N ASN A 67 6.92 3.40 -8.43
CA ASN A 67 6.82 4.42 -7.37
C ASN A 67 5.38 4.58 -6.90
#